data_AF-A0A2N2YJ75-F1
#
_entry.id   AF-A0A2N2YJ75-F1
#
_cell.length_a   1.000
_cell.length_b   1.000
_cell.length_c   1.000
_cell.angle_alpha   90.00
_cell.angle_beta   90.00
_cell.angle_gamma   90.00
#
_symmetry.space_group_name_H-M   'P 1'
#
loop_
_entity.id
_entity.type
_entity.pdbx_description
1 polymer ?
#
loop_
_entity_poly.entity_id
_entity_poly.type
_entity_poly.pdbx_seq_one_letter_code
_entity_poly.pdbx_strand_id
1 'polypeptide(L)'
;MAIGDISAPISHKTEDGKAAYKIIRLKSRTDAHEASLADDYDVIQRWALQDKNEGVISEWIKDRISTTYIRLDKEYQGCEFQHKWL
;
A
#
# COMPACT_ATOMS: atom_id res chain seq x y z
N MET A 1 10.04 9.46 -20.81
CA MET A 1 10.06 8.44 -21.87
C MET A 1 8.84 8.67 -22.75
N ALA A 2 9.06 8.85 -24.04
CA ALA A 2 8.03 8.81 -25.07
C ALA A 2 7.64 7.34 -25.36
N ILE A 3 6.47 7.16 -25.98
CA ILE A 3 6.03 5.84 -26.43
C ILE A 3 7.04 5.31 -27.45
N GLY A 4 7.55 4.10 -27.22
CA GLY A 4 8.61 3.47 -28.01
C GLY A 4 9.99 3.54 -27.36
N ASP A 5 10.22 4.46 -26.43
CA ASP A 5 11.52 4.64 -25.77
C ASP A 5 11.92 3.41 -24.96
N ILE A 6 13.24 3.19 -24.89
CA ILE A 6 13.89 2.15 -24.09
C ILE A 6 14.67 2.84 -22.97
N SER A 7 14.52 2.36 -21.74
CA SER A 7 15.24 2.89 -20.59
C SER A 7 16.73 2.53 -20.65
N ALA A 8 17.56 3.29 -19.93
CA ALA A 8 18.89 2.80 -19.54
C ALA A 8 18.74 1.52 -18.67
N PRO A 9 19.76 0.65 -18.58
CA PRO A 9 19.76 -0.48 -17.67
C PRO A 9 19.60 -0.02 -16.21
N ILE A 10 18.60 -0.55 -15.51
CA ILE A 10 18.30 -0.23 -14.12
C ILE A 10 18.68 -1.42 -13.25
N SER A 11 19.49 -1.20 -12.21
CA SER A 11 19.80 -2.25 -11.24
C SER A 11 18.53 -2.76 -10.56
N HIS A 12 18.43 -4.07 -10.43
CA HIS A 12 17.26 -4.76 -9.90
C HIS A 12 17.70 -5.97 -9.07
N LYS A 13 16.84 -6.41 -8.15
CA LYS A 13 16.98 -7.71 -7.49
C LYS A 13 15.84 -8.61 -7.90
N THR A 14 16.17 -9.80 -8.38
CA THR A 14 15.18 -10.83 -8.68
C THR A 14 14.48 -11.29 -7.41
N GLU A 15 13.37 -12.01 -7.57
CA GLU A 15 12.56 -12.51 -6.45
C GLU A 15 13.37 -13.43 -5.51
N ASP A 16 14.34 -14.17 -6.05
CA ASP A 16 15.31 -14.99 -5.29
C ASP A 16 16.53 -14.19 -4.77
N GLY A 17 16.51 -12.86 -4.87
CA GLY A 17 17.48 -11.94 -4.26
C GLY A 17 18.77 -11.69 -5.06
N LYS A 18 18.92 -12.29 -6.24
CA LYS A 18 20.12 -12.10 -7.09
C LYS A 18 20.13 -10.72 -7.75
N ALA A 19 21.33 -10.19 -7.98
CA ALA A 19 21.51 -8.96 -8.73
C ALA A 19 21.17 -9.17 -10.21
N ALA A 20 20.40 -8.26 -10.78
CA ALA A 20 19.99 -8.26 -12.18
C ALA A 20 19.90 -6.83 -12.71
N TYR A 21 19.77 -6.70 -14.04
CA TYR A 21 19.45 -5.42 -14.68
C TYR A 21 18.12 -5.54 -15.43
N LYS A 22 17.30 -4.49 -15.37
CA LYS A 22 16.06 -4.36 -16.12
C LYS A 22 16.21 -3.28 -17.18
N ILE A 23 15.67 -3.56 -18.37
CA ILE A 23 15.52 -2.61 -19.47
C ILE A 23 14.04 -2.57 -19.81
N ILE A 24 13.45 -1.38 -19.81
CA ILE A 24 12.00 -1.18 -19.95
C ILE A 24 11.72 -0.47 -21.26
N ARG A 25 10.77 -0.97 -22.04
CA ARG A 25 10.24 -0.28 -23.23
C ARG A 25 8.84 0.24 -22.95
N LEU A 26 8.61 1.53 -23.18
CA LEU A 26 7.28 2.11 -23.03
C LEU A 26 6.41 1.76 -24.24
N LYS A 27 5.47 0.82 -24.10
CA LYS A 27 4.61 0.37 -25.22
C LYS A 27 3.48 1.33 -25.54
N SER A 28 2.84 1.88 -24.51
CA SER A 28 1.72 2.81 -24.62
C SER A 28 1.63 3.60 -23.32
N ARG A 29 0.93 4.74 -23.36
CA ARG A 29 0.65 5.57 -22.20
C ARG A 29 -0.79 6.04 -22.28
N THR A 30 -1.51 5.92 -21.18
CA THR A 30 -2.80 6.59 -20.97
C THR A 30 -2.50 7.95 -20.34
N ASP A 31 -3.08 9.02 -20.87
CA ASP A 31 -2.88 10.36 -20.32
C ASP A 31 -3.63 10.53 -18.99
N ALA A 32 -3.14 11.43 -18.14
CA ALA A 32 -3.76 11.68 -16.85
C ALA A 32 -5.10 12.40 -17.03
N HIS A 33 -6.12 11.95 -16.32
CA HIS A 33 -7.43 12.58 -16.23
C HIS A 33 -7.83 12.75 -14.77
N GLU A 34 -8.82 13.61 -14.52
CA GLU A 34 -9.45 13.69 -13.21
C GLU A 34 -10.31 12.45 -13.00
N ALA A 35 -10.11 11.75 -11.88
CA ALA A 35 -10.79 10.49 -11.61
C ALA A 35 -12.32 10.69 -11.64
N SER A 36 -13.00 9.83 -12.40
CA SER A 36 -14.44 9.94 -12.61
C SER A 36 -15.13 8.60 -12.31
N LEU A 37 -16.37 8.63 -11.81
CA LEU A 37 -17.13 7.39 -11.63
C LEU A 37 -17.53 6.73 -12.96
N ALA A 38 -17.48 7.46 -14.07
CA ALA A 38 -17.78 6.91 -15.39
C ALA A 38 -16.63 6.02 -15.90
N ASP A 39 -15.39 6.46 -15.71
CA ASP A 39 -14.20 5.81 -16.27
C ASP A 39 -13.48 4.91 -15.25
N ASP A 40 -13.55 5.25 -13.96
CA ASP A 40 -12.72 4.65 -12.91
C ASP A 40 -13.51 3.93 -11.82
N TYR A 41 -14.79 3.60 -12.07
CA TYR A 41 -15.69 3.00 -11.07
C TYR A 41 -15.05 1.85 -10.30
N ASP A 42 -14.43 0.90 -11.00
CA ASP A 42 -13.81 -0.28 -10.38
C ASP A 42 -12.64 0.08 -9.45
N VAL A 43 -11.84 1.07 -9.82
CA VAL A 43 -10.70 1.54 -9.02
C VAL A 43 -11.22 2.23 -7.77
N ILE A 44 -12.16 3.17 -7.94
CA ILE A 44 -12.76 3.93 -6.85
C ILE A 44 -13.50 2.99 -5.89
N GLN A 45 -14.25 2.01 -6.41
CA GLN A 45 -14.95 1.02 -5.61
C GLN A 45 -13.96 0.19 -4.76
N ARG A 46 -12.84 -0.26 -5.35
CA ARG A 46 -11.83 -1.01 -4.58
C ARG A 46 -11.23 -0.17 -3.46
N TRP A 47 -10.91 1.09 -3.72
CA TRP A 47 -10.36 1.99 -2.69
C TRP A 47 -11.37 2.27 -1.59
N ALA A 48 -12.63 2.57 -1.93
CA ALA A 48 -13.68 2.80 -0.95
C ALA A 48 -13.97 1.53 -0.12
N LEU A 49 -13.93 0.36 -0.74
CA LEU A 49 -14.09 -0.91 -0.04
C LEU A 49 -12.92 -1.17 0.91
N GLN A 50 -11.68 -0.89 0.48
CA GLN A 50 -10.50 -1.02 1.32
C GLN A 50 -10.58 -0.08 2.53
N ASP A 51 -10.90 1.19 2.33
CA ASP A 51 -11.08 2.19 3.39
C ASP A 51 -12.13 1.74 4.42
N LYS A 52 -13.27 1.23 3.94
CA LYS A 52 -14.32 0.70 4.82
C LYS A 52 -13.85 -0.52 5.61
N ASN A 53 -13.11 -1.43 4.97
CA ASN A 53 -12.57 -2.61 5.64
C ASN A 53 -11.56 -2.22 6.73
N GLU A 54 -10.67 -1.27 6.43
CA GLU A 54 -9.71 -0.72 7.40
C GLU A 54 -10.43 -0.08 8.59
N GLY A 55 -11.49 0.68 8.35
CA GLY A 55 -12.33 1.25 9.42
C GLY A 55 -12.97 0.19 10.32
N VAL A 56 -13.55 -0.86 9.74
CA VAL A 56 -14.16 -1.97 10.50
C VAL A 56 -13.11 -2.73 11.32
N ILE A 57 -11.94 -3.00 10.74
CA ILE A 57 -10.84 -3.67 11.43
C ILE A 57 -10.34 -2.80 12.60
N SER A 58 -10.20 -1.49 12.39
CA SER A 58 -9.74 -0.57 13.44
C SER A 58 -10.68 -0.54 14.65
N GLU A 59 -11.99 -0.47 14.43
CA GLU A 59 -12.96 -0.50 15.53
C GLU A 59 -12.95 -1.88 16.23
N TRP A 60 -12.86 -2.97 15.46
CA TRP A 60 -12.73 -4.30 16.04
C TRP A 60 -11.47 -4.44 16.91
N ILE A 61 -10.32 -3.91 16.46
CA ILE A 61 -9.08 -3.91 17.25
C ILE A 61 -9.28 -3.15 18.56
N LYS A 62 -9.86 -1.95 18.51
CA LYS A 62 -10.12 -1.10 19.68
C LYS A 62 -11.01 -1.81 20.70
N ASP A 63 -12.08 -2.48 20.25
CA ASP A 63 -12.96 -3.26 21.11
C ASP A 63 -12.22 -4.44 21.75
N ARG A 64 -11.39 -5.14 20.97
CA ARG A 64 -10.61 -6.28 21.48
C ARG A 64 -9.54 -5.86 22.48
N ILE A 65 -8.86 -4.73 22.28
CA ILE A 65 -7.88 -4.20 23.24
C ILE A 65 -8.53 -4.01 24.61
N SER A 66 -9.75 -3.47 24.67
CA SER A 66 -10.44 -3.21 25.94
C SER A 66 -10.78 -4.46 26.76
N THR A 67 -10.86 -5.62 26.12
CA THR A 67 -11.27 -6.89 26.73
C THR A 67 -10.14 -7.91 26.82
N THR A 68 -8.97 -7.61 26.28
CA THR A 68 -7.83 -8.53 26.19
C THR A 68 -6.72 -8.07 27.13
N TYR A 69 -6.18 -8.98 27.93
CA TYR A 69 -4.97 -8.67 28.70
C TYR A 69 -3.78 -8.49 27.76
N ILE A 70 -3.25 -7.28 27.70
CA ILE A 70 -2.09 -6.90 26.88
C ILE A 70 -1.01 -6.37 27.82
N ARG A 71 0.23 -6.86 27.63
CA ARG A 71 1.40 -6.39 28.37
C ARG A 71 2.47 -5.97 27.36
N LEU A 72 2.90 -4.72 27.43
CA LEU A 72 4.04 -4.19 26.67
C LEU A 72 5.27 -4.11 27.56
N ASP A 73 6.40 -4.61 27.06
CA ASP A 73 7.68 -4.44 27.73
C ASP A 73 8.05 -2.96 27.83
N LYS A 74 8.73 -2.60 28.93
CA LYS A 74 8.99 -1.21 29.30
C LYS A 74 9.74 -0.43 28.22
N GLU A 75 10.60 -1.10 27.45
CA GLU A 75 11.38 -0.50 26.38
C GLU A 75 10.52 0.04 25.22
N TYR A 76 9.31 -0.50 25.03
CA TYR A 76 8.41 -0.10 23.95
C TYR A 76 7.29 0.86 24.39
N GLN A 77 7.20 1.20 25.68
CA GLN A 77 6.12 2.06 26.20
C GLN A 77 6.19 3.51 25.69
N GLY A 78 7.34 3.94 25.18
CA GLY A 78 7.53 5.27 24.58
C GLY A 78 7.35 5.32 23.06
N CYS A 79 7.03 4.20 22.41
CA CYS A 79 6.83 4.17 20.96
C CYS A 79 5.46 4.73 20.58
N GLU A 80 5.40 5.44 19.44
CA GLU A 80 4.12 5.81 18.83
C GLU A 80 3.56 4.61 18.07
N PHE A 81 2.39 4.14 18.51
CA PHE A 81 1.66 3.06 17.87
C PHE A 81 0.41 3.58 17.16
N GLN A 82 0.04 2.92 16.06
CA GLN A 82 -1.21 3.20 15.35
C GLN A 82 -2.45 2.96 16.23
N HIS A 83 -2.39 1.97 17.13
CA HIS A 83 -3.46 1.66 18.07
C HIS A 83 -2.99 1.89 19.51
N LYS A 84 -3.91 2.28 20.39
CA LYS A 84 -3.63 2.48 21.81
C LYS A 84 -3.62 1.13 22.52
N TRP A 85 -2.46 0.48 22.54
CA TRP A 85 -2.27 -0.81 23.21
C TRP A 85 -2.21 -0.70 24.76
N LEU A 86 -2.12 0.52 25.29
CA LEU A 86 -2.17 0.90 26.72
C LEU A 86 -3.24 1.96 26.96
#